data_AF-A0A3D5E3P7-F1
#
_entry.id   AF-A0A3D5E3P7-F1
#
_cell.length_a   1.000
_cell.length_b   1.000
_cell.length_c   1.000
_cell.angle_alpha   90.00
_cell.angle_beta   90.00
_cell.angle_gamma   90.00
#
_symmetry.space_group_name_H-M   'P 1'
#
loop_
_entity.id
_entity.type
_entity.pdbx_description
1 polymer ?
#
loop_
_entity_poly.entity_id
_entity_poly.type
_entity_poly.pdbx_seq_one_letter_code
_entity_poly.pdbx_strand_id
1 'polypeptide(L)' 'MNKLIINFTPNGMIPTKDLTPHVPISPDEIISEAIESTKFGVSMIHLHARDQSGNPTYQKEIYEQIVGGIKKINKDIII' A
#
# COMPACT_ATOMS: atom_id res chain seq x y z
N MET A 1 11.59 -2.63 -27.30
CA MET A 1 10.63 -2.97 -26.22
C MET A 1 10.24 -1.69 -25.51
N ASN A 2 8.95 -1.45 -25.29
CA ASN A 2 8.47 -0.33 -24.49
C ASN A 2 8.56 -0.69 -23.01
N LYS A 3 8.84 0.30 -22.15
CA LYS A 3 8.78 0.10 -20.69
C LYS A 3 7.31 -0.13 -20.31
N LEU A 4 7.05 -1.18 -19.53
CA LEU A 4 5.73 -1.51 -18.98
C LEU A 4 5.63 -0.96 -17.56
N ILE A 5 4.54 -0.25 -17.26
CA ILE A 5 4.22 0.18 -15.90
C ILE A 5 3.41 -0.93 -15.24
N ILE A 6 3.84 -1.38 -14.07
CA ILE A 6 3.10 -2.29 -13.20
C ILE A 6 2.64 -1.49 -11.98
N ASN A 7 1.32 -1.35 -11.83
CA ASN A 7 0.68 -0.70 -10.69
C ASN A 7 0.17 -1.76 -9.70
N PHE A 8 0.68 -1.74 -8.48
CA PHE A 8 0.27 -2.64 -7.42
C PHE A 8 -0.75 -1.97 -6.48
N THR A 9 -1.89 -2.64 -6.28
CA THR A 9 -3.01 -2.09 -5.50
C THR A 9 -3.39 -3.01 -4.33
N PRO A 10 -2.66 -2.97 -3.20
CA PRO A 10 -2.67 -4.05 -2.21
C PRO A 10 -3.99 -4.25 -1.44
N ASN A 11 -4.81 -3.20 -1.25
CA ASN A 11 -5.99 -3.30 -0.37
C ASN A 11 -7.31 -2.76 -0.95
N GLY A 12 -7.32 -1.60 -1.63
CA GLY A 12 -8.57 -0.98 -2.11
C GLY A 12 -9.45 -0.48 -0.97
N MET A 13 -10.74 -0.15 -1.22
CA MET A 13 -11.71 0.28 -0.18
C MET A 13 -12.70 -0.80 0.26
N ILE A 14 -12.84 -1.87 -0.54
CA ILE A 14 -13.89 -2.89 -0.37
C ILE A 14 -13.34 -4.17 0.29
N PRO A 15 -12.17 -4.71 -0.12
CA PRO A 15 -11.61 -5.90 0.52
C PRO A 15 -11.37 -5.70 2.03
N THR A 16 -11.68 -6.75 2.80
CA THR A 16 -11.49 -6.84 4.25
C THR A 16 -10.84 -8.18 4.62
N LYS A 17 -10.35 -8.30 5.87
CA LYS A 17 -9.78 -9.56 6.38
C LYS A 17 -10.80 -10.70 6.48
N ASP A 18 -12.09 -10.39 6.56
CA ASP A 18 -13.17 -11.39 6.53
C ASP A 18 -13.34 -12.02 5.14
N LEU A 19 -13.10 -11.24 4.07
CA LEU A 19 -13.12 -11.76 2.70
C LEU A 19 -11.85 -12.57 2.39
N THR A 20 -10.70 -12.11 2.87
CA THR A 20 -9.44 -12.86 2.82
C THR A 20 -8.45 -12.34 3.86
N PRO A 21 -7.75 -13.19 4.63
CA PRO A 21 -6.84 -12.74 5.69
C PRO A 21 -5.63 -11.96 5.15
N HIS A 22 -5.39 -12.02 3.84
CA HIS A 22 -4.26 -11.42 3.15
C HIS A 22 -4.45 -9.92 2.83
N VAL A 23 -5.60 -9.31 3.11
CA VAL A 23 -5.75 -7.86 2.93
C VAL A 23 -4.90 -7.11 3.97
N PRO A 24 -3.91 -6.29 3.56
CA PRO A 24 -3.18 -5.46 4.49
C PRO A 24 -4.05 -4.27 4.94
N ILE A 25 -4.18 -4.12 6.25
CA ILE A 25 -5.03 -3.11 6.90
C ILE A 25 -4.17 -2.11 7.66
N SER A 26 -3.23 -2.58 8.48
CA SER A 26 -2.40 -1.68 9.28
C SER A 26 -1.38 -0.93 8.41
N PRO A 27 -0.90 0.26 8.83
CA PRO A 27 0.17 0.95 8.13
C PRO A 27 1.40 0.07 7.91
N ASP A 28 1.82 -0.70 8.91
CA ASP A 28 2.99 -1.58 8.82
C ASP A 28 2.81 -2.72 7.82
N GLU A 29 1.62 -3.34 7.78
CA GLU A 29 1.27 -4.35 6.76
C GLU A 29 1.34 -3.74 5.36
N ILE A 30 0.75 -2.56 5.17
CA ILE A 30 0.73 -1.86 3.87
C ILE A 30 2.16 -1.48 3.44
N ILE A 31 2.99 -0.95 4.35
CA ILE A 31 4.39 -0.60 4.07
C ILE A 31 5.19 -1.85 3.68
N SER A 32 5.03 -2.95 4.42
CA SER A 32 5.75 -4.20 4.13
C SER A 32 5.42 -4.74 2.73
N GLU A 33 4.13 -4.87 2.41
CA GLU A 33 3.65 -5.33 1.11
C GLU A 33 4.09 -4.41 -0.02
N ALA A 34 4.00 -3.09 0.19
CA ALA A 34 4.45 -2.08 -0.77
C ALA A 34 5.95 -2.25 -1.11
N ILE A 35 6.80 -2.39 -0.09
CA ILE A 35 8.25 -2.57 -0.30
C ILE A 35 8.57 -3.93 -0.92
N GLU A 36 7.93 -5.00 -0.46
CA GLU A 36 8.15 -6.33 -1.01
C GLU A 36 7.77 -6.40 -2.49
N SER A 37 6.67 -5.74 -2.88
CA SER A 37 6.22 -5.67 -4.28
C SER A 37 7.28 -5.14 -5.25
N THR A 38 8.17 -4.24 -4.80
CA THR A 38 9.24 -3.66 -5.63
C THR A 38 10.24 -4.69 -6.12
N LYS A 39 10.40 -5.81 -5.39
CA LYS A 39 11.28 -6.93 -5.79
C LYS A 39 10.75 -7.68 -7.01
N PHE A 40 9.46 -7.51 -7.34
CA PHE A 40 8.78 -8.18 -8.44
C PHE A 40 8.58 -7.29 -9.68
N GLY A 41 9.23 -6.12 -9.72
CA GLY A 41 9.18 -5.21 -10.88
C GLY A 41 8.01 -4.21 -10.86
N VAL A 42 7.34 -4.05 -9.71
CA VAL A 42 6.35 -2.99 -9.51
C VAL A 42 7.00 -1.62 -9.64
N SER A 43 6.36 -0.74 -10.41
CA SER A 43 6.84 0.62 -10.69
C SER A 43 5.98 1.72 -10.07
N MET A 44 4.78 1.37 -9.60
CA MET A 44 3.80 2.29 -9.00
C MET A 44 2.95 1.53 -7.98
N ILE A 45 2.55 2.21 -6.92
CA ILE A 45 1.71 1.65 -5.86
C ILE A 45 0.51 2.57 -5.65
N HIS A 46 -0.70 2.04 -5.80
CA HIS A 46 -1.93 2.74 -5.43
C HIS A 46 -2.51 2.11 -4.16
N LEU A 47 -2.65 2.89 -3.09
CA LEU A 47 -3.04 2.36 -1.78
C LEU A 47 -4.15 3.18 -1.12
N HIS A 48 -4.85 2.56 -0.18
CA HIS A 48 -5.83 3.21 0.67
C HIS A 48 -5.47 3.06 2.14
N ALA A 49 -5.74 4.09 2.93
CA ALA A 49 -5.65 3.99 4.38
C ALA A 49 -6.87 3.25 4.96
N ARG A 50 -6.65 2.64 6.12
CA ARG A 50 -7.69 2.04 6.97
C ARG A 50 -7.58 2.56 8.39
N ASP A 51 -8.70 2.70 9.08
CA ASP A 51 -8.71 2.95 10.51
C ASP A 51 -8.41 1.67 11.31
N GLN A 52 -8.35 1.79 12.64
CA GLN A 52 -8.07 0.66 13.53
C GLN A 52 -9.14 -0.46 13.47
N SER A 53 -10.35 -0.14 13.01
CA SER A 53 -11.44 -1.12 12.84
C SER A 53 -11.44 -1.73 11.44
N GLY A 54 -10.50 -1.35 10.56
CA GLY A 54 -10.41 -1.83 9.20
C GLY A 54 -11.35 -1.14 8.21
N ASN A 55 -11.96 0.00 8.58
CA ASN A 55 -12.81 0.78 7.68
C ASN A 55 -11.97 1.75 6.82
N PRO A 56 -12.40 2.06 5.58
CA PRO A 56 -11.77 3.11 4.77
C PRO A 56 -11.71 4.45 5.50
N THR A 57 -10.58 5.14 5.37
CA THR A 57 -10.37 6.43 6.03
C THR A 57 -9.58 7.38 5.15
N TYR A 58 -9.83 8.68 5.32
CA TYR A 58 -9.15 9.77 4.63
C TYR A 58 -8.15 10.52 5.52
N GLN A 59 -7.95 10.05 6.77
CA GLN A 59 -7.14 10.76 7.75
C GLN A 59 -5.68 10.88 7.28
N LYS A 60 -5.21 12.12 7.18
CA LYS A 60 -3.89 12.45 6.62
C LYS A 60 -2.75 11.84 7.42
N GLU A 61 -2.94 11.69 8.73
CA GLU A 61 -1.94 11.17 9.66
C GLU A 61 -1.64 9.69 9.37
N ILE A 62 -2.66 8.92 8.96
CA ILE A 62 -2.49 7.51 8.58
C ILE A 62 -1.77 7.42 7.24
N TYR A 63 -2.13 8.28 6.28
CA TYR A 63 -1.40 8.38 5.02
C TYR A 63 0.06 8.81 5.21
N GLU A 64 0.34 9.75 6.12
CA GLU A 64 1.69 10.19 6.44
C GLU A 64 2.54 9.02 6.98
N GLN A 65 1.97 8.18 7.85
CA GLN A 65 2.65 6.97 8.33
C GLN A 65 2.99 6.01 7.20
N ILE A 66 2.01 5.71 6.33
CA ILE A 66 2.19 4.77 5.20
C ILE A 66 3.21 5.32 4.19
N VAL A 67 2.95 6.51 3.65
CA VAL A 67 3.78 7.13 2.59
C VAL A 67 5.17 7.43 3.15
N GLY A 68 5.26 7.99 4.35
CA GLY A 68 6.54 8.25 5.02
C GLY A 68 7.32 6.97 5.30
N GLY A 69 6.64 5.90 5.72
CA GLY A 69 7.24 4.58 5.92
C GLY A 69 7.82 3.99 4.64
N ILE A 70 7.06 4.00 3.55
CA ILE A 70 7.53 3.53 2.25
C ILE A 70 8.71 4.38 1.76
N LYS A 71 8.58 5.72 1.80
CA LYS A 71 9.62 6.65 1.32
C LYS A 71 10.90 6.65 2.14
N LYS A 72 10.87 6.22 3.41
CA LYS A 72 12.08 5.99 4.21
C LYS A 72 12.93 4.85 3.64
N ILE A 73 12.31 3.85 3.03
CA ILE A 73 12.98 2.64 2.52
C ILE A 73 13.25 2.76 1.02
N ASN A 74 12.27 3.21 0.23
CA ASN A 74 12.37 3.39 -1.21
C ASN A 74 11.87 4.79 -1.60
N LYS A 75 12.81 5.69 -1.91
CA LYS A 75 12.48 7.08 -2.27
C LYS A 75 11.91 7.23 -3.68
N ASP A 76 12.27 6.33 -4.57
CA ASP A 76 12.01 6.43 -6.01
C ASP A 76 10.67 5.84 -6.43
N ILE A 77 10.11 4.90 -5.65
CA ILE A 77 8.82 4.28 -5.98
C ILE A 77 7.69 5.32 -6.06
N ILE A 78 6.88 5.26 -7.11
CA ILE A 78 5.73 6.15 -7.29
C ILE A 78 4.59 5.65 -6.39
N ILE A 79 4.03 6.56 -5.60
CA ILE A 79 2.87 6.35 -4.72
C ILE A 79 1.85 7.42 -5.06
#